data_AF-A0A3D3ABD0-F1
#
_entry.id   AF-A0A3D3ABD0-F1
#
_cell.length_a   1.000
_cell.length_b   1.000
_cell.length_c   1.000
_cell.angle_alpha   90.00
_cell.angle_beta   90.00
_cell.angle_gamma   90.00
#
_symmetry.space_group_name_H-M   'P 1'
#
loop_
_entity.id
_entity.type
_entity.pdbx_description
1 polymer ?
#
loop_
_entity_poly.entity_id
_entity_poly.type
_entity_poly.pdbx_seq_one_letter_code
_entity_poly.pdbx_strand_id
1 'polypeptide(L)'
;MRCVATEACRGADNGDEFIKRVKRETGLRLEIIDGKAEAELAAIGCGSLFNPDVDDIILFDIGGGSTEVSRMSRQENNFFKLVDSDSLPLGVVRLAERHAGEGPYEHGYEGMLNESEERLQNFMNRQSDITDMSRLQIIGTSGTVTT
;
A
#
# COMPACT_ATOMS: atom_id res chain seq x y z
N MET A 1 -14.35 16.67 -8.68
CA MET A 1 -14.20 15.34 -8.07
C MET A 1 -13.12 14.59 -8.83
N ARG A 2 -12.13 14.01 -8.15
CA ARG A 2 -11.12 13.12 -8.75
C ARG A 2 -11.53 11.69 -8.38
N CYS A 3 -11.64 10.81 -9.36
CA CYS A 3 -11.99 9.41 -9.15
C CYS A 3 -10.80 8.55 -9.58
N VAL A 4 -10.30 7.72 -8.69
CA VAL A 4 -9.10 6.90 -8.91
C VAL A 4 -9.47 5.43 -8.98
N ALA A 5 -8.68 4.67 -9.74
CA ALA A 5 -8.72 3.22 -9.80
C ALA A 5 -7.29 2.70 -9.59
N THR A 6 -7.14 1.63 -8.82
CA THR A 6 -5.84 1.16 -8.32
C THR A 6 -5.54 -0.25 -8.81
N GLU A 7 -4.86 -1.08 -8.02
CA GLU A 7 -4.32 -2.40 -8.38
C GLU A 7 -5.28 -3.28 -9.17
N ALA A 8 -6.54 -3.39 -8.76
CA ALA A 8 -7.50 -4.27 -9.44
C ALA A 8 -7.75 -3.87 -10.90
N CYS A 9 -7.79 -2.56 -11.21
CA CYS A 9 -7.96 -2.08 -12.58
C CYS A 9 -6.62 -2.05 -13.33
N ARG A 10 -5.53 -1.76 -12.63
CA ARG A 10 -4.16 -1.72 -13.18
C ARG A 10 -3.66 -3.09 -13.61
N GLY A 11 -4.00 -4.14 -12.87
CA GLY A 11 -3.61 -5.52 -13.14
C GLY A 11 -4.55 -6.29 -14.06
N ALA A 12 -5.67 -5.71 -14.48
CA ALA A 12 -6.65 -6.38 -15.34
C ALA A 12 -6.37 -6.10 -16.83
N ASP A 13 -6.32 -7.16 -17.65
CA ASP A 13 -6.13 -7.07 -19.11
C ASP A 13 -7.20 -6.20 -19.79
N ASN A 14 -8.40 -6.14 -19.20
CA ASN A 14 -9.53 -5.36 -19.69
C ASN A 14 -9.80 -4.08 -18.86
N GLY A 15 -8.84 -3.62 -18.06
CA GLY A 15 -8.97 -2.43 -17.21
C GLY A 15 -9.45 -1.19 -17.98
N ASP A 16 -8.85 -0.92 -19.15
CA ASP A 16 -9.24 0.21 -19.99
C ASP A 16 -10.68 0.12 -20.51
N GLU A 17 -11.16 -1.08 -20.81
CA GLU A 17 -12.55 -1.29 -21.23
C GLU A 17 -13.50 -0.98 -20.08
N PHE A 18 -13.18 -1.45 -18.87
CA PHE A 18 -13.93 -1.15 -17.66
C PHE A 18 -14.03 0.36 -17.41
N ILE A 19 -12.92 1.09 -17.49
CA ILE A 19 -12.89 2.55 -17.29
C ILE A 19 -13.76 3.28 -18.33
N LYS A 20 -13.68 2.88 -19.61
CA LYS A 20 -14.52 3.44 -20.68
C LYS A 20 -16.00 3.19 -20.42
N ARG A 21 -16.34 1.98 -19.94
CA ARG A 21 -17.71 1.61 -19.59
C ARG A 21 -18.24 2.43 -18.43
N VAL A 22 -17.47 2.59 -17.35
CA VAL A 22 -17.84 3.44 -16.20
C VAL A 22 -18.14 4.86 -16.65
N LYS A 23 -17.27 5.46 -17.49
CA LYS A 23 -17.50 6.80 -18.02
C LYS A 23 -18.78 6.91 -18.84
N ARG A 24 -19.06 5.92 -19.69
CA ARG A 24 -20.27 5.89 -20.52
C ARG A 24 -21.55 5.77 -19.69
N GLU A 25 -21.54 4.95 -18.65
CA GLU A 25 -22.73 4.62 -17.86
C GLU A 25 -22.98 5.60 -16.71
N THR A 26 -21.93 6.22 -16.16
CA THR A 26 -22.03 7.07 -14.96
C THR A 26 -21.59 8.52 -15.18
N GLY A 27 -20.89 8.81 -16.29
CA GLY A 27 -20.23 10.10 -16.52
C GLY A 27 -18.94 10.31 -15.71
N LEU A 28 -18.59 9.40 -14.81
CA LEU A 28 -17.38 9.50 -13.98
C LEU A 28 -16.12 9.26 -14.81
N ARG A 29 -15.09 10.08 -14.58
CA ARG A 29 -13.77 9.90 -15.18
C ARG A 29 -12.86 9.26 -14.15
N LEU A 30 -12.66 7.94 -14.28
CA LEU A 30 -11.69 7.21 -13.49
C LEU A 30 -10.29 7.35 -14.10
N GLU A 31 -9.31 7.57 -13.24
CA GLU A 31 -7.88 7.59 -13.56
C GLU A 31 -7.23 6.36 -12.92
N ILE A 32 -6.61 5.49 -13.72
CA ILE A 32 -5.77 4.41 -13.18
C ILE A 32 -4.47 5.04 -12.72
N ILE A 33 -4.18 4.96 -11.43
CA ILE A 33 -2.96 5.48 -10.84
C ILE A 33 -1.94 4.37 -10.59
N ASP A 34 -0.66 4.71 -10.63
CA ASP A 34 0.40 3.78 -10.24
C ASP A 34 0.54 3.71 -8.71
N GLY A 35 1.30 2.72 -8.22
CA GLY A 35 1.48 2.51 -6.78
C GLY A 35 2.19 3.68 -6.08
N LYS A 36 3.02 4.44 -6.79
CA LYS A 36 3.66 5.64 -6.24
C LYS A 36 2.64 6.75 -5.98
N ALA A 37 1.77 7.03 -6.95
CA ALA A 37 0.71 8.01 -6.80
C ALA A 37 -0.29 7.61 -5.71
N GLU A 38 -0.55 6.30 -5.56
CA GLU A 38 -1.36 5.74 -4.46
C GLU A 38 -0.70 6.00 -3.10
N ALA A 39 0.60 5.70 -2.96
CA ALA A 39 1.37 5.99 -1.75
C ALA A 39 1.42 7.49 -1.40
N GLU A 40 1.59 8.37 -2.40
CA GLU A 40 1.54 9.82 -2.20
C GLU A 40 0.17 10.28 -1.68
N LEU A 41 -0.92 9.78 -2.26
CA LEU A 41 -2.27 10.10 -1.83
C LEU A 41 -2.58 9.57 -0.43
N ALA A 42 -2.12 8.34 -0.11
CA ALA A 42 -2.25 7.76 1.23
C ALA A 42 -1.48 8.59 2.28
N ALA A 43 -0.26 9.00 1.98
CA ALA A 43 0.54 9.86 2.84
C ALA A 43 -0.12 11.22 3.09
N ILE A 44 -0.71 11.84 2.05
CA ILE A 44 -1.48 13.08 2.20
C ILE A 44 -2.70 12.85 3.11
N GLY A 45 -3.42 11.74 2.92
CA GLY A 45 -4.60 11.39 3.73
C GLY A 45 -4.29 11.17 5.21
N CYS A 46 -3.09 10.65 5.51
CA CYS A 46 -2.64 10.38 6.87
C CYS A 46 -1.81 11.51 7.50
N GLY A 47 -1.55 12.60 6.77
CA GLY A 47 -0.63 13.65 7.22
C GLY A 47 -0.98 14.28 8.58
N SER A 48 -2.26 14.30 8.95
CA SER A 48 -2.71 14.78 10.27
C SER A 48 -2.35 13.85 11.45
N LEU A 49 -1.93 12.61 11.16
CA LEU A 49 -1.52 11.60 12.15
C LEU A 49 -0.01 11.59 12.39
N PHE A 50 0.76 12.38 11.63
CA PHE A 50 2.21 12.39 11.71
C PHE A 50 2.69 12.99 13.02
N ASN A 51 3.49 12.23 13.77
CA ASN A 51 4.10 12.68 15.01
C ASN A 51 5.19 13.73 14.71
N PRO A 52 5.11 14.96 15.25
CA PRO A 52 6.14 15.98 15.04
C PRO A 52 7.49 15.68 15.72
N ASP A 53 7.60 14.66 16.57
CA ASP A 53 8.83 14.34 17.31
C ASP A 53 9.66 13.20 16.67
N VAL A 54 9.11 12.51 15.66
CA VAL A 54 9.80 11.41 14.94
C VAL A 54 10.57 11.91 13.71
N ASP A 55 11.59 11.18 13.29
CA ASP A 55 12.38 11.50 12.09
C ASP A 55 11.85 10.81 10.85
N ASP A 56 11.33 9.60 11.01
CA ASP A 56 10.83 8.78 9.92
C ASP A 56 9.42 8.24 10.24
N ILE A 57 8.65 8.04 9.19
CA ILE A 57 7.34 7.40 9.23
C ILE A 57 7.31 6.32 8.17
N ILE A 58 6.97 5.09 8.55
CA ILE A 58 6.59 4.03 7.60
C ILE A 58 5.08 3.97 7.56
N LEU A 59 4.52 4.21 6.38
CA LEU A 59 3.10 4.06 6.12
C LEU A 59 2.87 2.84 5.25
N PHE A 60 1.91 2.01 5.64
CA PHE A 60 1.44 0.89 4.83
C PHE A 60 -0.08 0.90 4.66
N ASP A 61 -0.54 0.59 3.45
CA ASP A 61 -1.95 0.38 3.10
C ASP A 61 -2.09 -1.06 2.63
N ILE A 62 -2.86 -1.89 3.36
CA ILE A 62 -3.04 -3.30 3.02
C ILE A 62 -4.39 -3.47 2.33
N GLY A 63 -4.34 -3.52 0.99
CA GLY A 63 -5.49 -3.77 0.15
C GLY A 63 -5.79 -5.25 -0.09
N GLY A 64 -6.74 -5.51 -0.99
CA GLY A 64 -7.11 -6.87 -1.40
C GLY A 64 -6.08 -7.52 -2.33
N GLY A 65 -5.52 -6.74 -3.25
CA GLY A 65 -4.59 -7.24 -4.28
C GLY A 65 -3.13 -6.80 -4.10
N SER A 66 -2.89 -5.67 -3.44
CA SER A 66 -1.58 -5.08 -3.19
C SER A 66 -1.48 -4.49 -1.80
N THR A 67 -0.24 -4.22 -1.39
CA THR A 67 0.12 -3.49 -0.19
C THR A 67 1.09 -2.40 -0.61
N GLU A 68 0.69 -1.17 -0.43
CA GLU A 68 1.54 -0.01 -0.66
C GLU A 68 2.33 0.25 0.63
N VAL A 69 3.65 0.35 0.51
CA VAL A 69 4.55 0.72 1.61
C VAL A 69 5.30 1.99 1.23
N SER A 70 5.46 2.89 2.19
CA SER A 70 6.09 4.18 1.96
C SER A 70 6.86 4.66 3.16
N ARG A 71 7.98 5.32 2.91
CA ARG A 71 8.77 6.01 3.93
C ARG A 71 8.66 7.51 3.72
N MET A 72 8.23 8.18 4.76
CA MET A 72 8.29 9.63 4.88
C MET A 72 9.44 10.00 5.82
N SER A 73 10.24 10.99 5.44
CA SER A 73 11.35 11.47 6.27
C SER A 73 11.20 12.97 6.55
N ARG A 74 11.47 13.38 7.79
CA ARG A 74 11.45 14.77 8.23
C ARG A 74 12.53 15.57 7.52
N GLN A 75 12.13 16.69 6.95
CA GLN A 75 13.03 17.66 6.32
C GLN A 75 13.40 18.78 7.29
N GLU A 76 14.42 19.59 6.96
CA GLU A 76 14.87 20.72 7.79
C GLU A 76 13.77 21.74 8.11
N ASN A 77 12.76 21.85 7.23
CA ASN A 77 11.60 22.72 7.42
C ASN A 77 10.48 22.10 8.28
N ASN A 78 10.74 20.98 8.96
CA ASN A 78 9.81 20.20 9.79
C ASN A 78 8.64 19.55 9.04
N PHE A 79 8.63 19.55 7.71
CA PHE A 79 7.66 18.77 6.93
C PHE A 79 8.18 17.38 6.61
N PHE A 80 7.26 16.43 6.52
CA PHE A 80 7.57 15.09 6.04
C PHE A 80 7.48 15.03 4.52
N LYS A 81 8.47 14.37 3.89
CA LYS A 81 8.51 14.14 2.45
C LYS A 81 8.60 12.65 2.18
N LEU A 82 7.89 12.18 1.15
CA LEU A 82 8.04 10.82 0.63
C LEU A 82 9.45 10.65 0.07
N VAL A 83 10.22 9.72 0.65
CA VAL A 83 11.61 9.43 0.25
C VAL A 83 11.78 8.05 -0.38
N ASP A 84 10.91 7.10 -0.05
CA ASP A 84 10.85 5.80 -0.71
C ASP A 84 9.41 5.27 -0.71
N SER A 85 9.06 4.45 -1.70
CA SER A 85 7.76 3.80 -1.81
C SER A 85 7.85 2.54 -2.64
N ASP A 86 7.03 1.54 -2.32
CA ASP A 86 6.86 0.33 -3.10
C ASP A 86 5.38 -0.06 -3.13
N SER A 87 4.96 -0.76 -4.19
CA SER A 87 3.64 -1.40 -4.27
C SER A 87 3.87 -2.88 -4.45
N LEU A 88 3.65 -3.61 -3.36
CA LEU A 88 3.94 -5.03 -3.28
C LEU A 88 2.69 -5.79 -3.72
N PRO A 89 2.81 -6.86 -4.53
CA PRO A 89 1.70 -7.75 -4.87
C PRO A 89 1.38 -8.66 -3.68
N LEU A 90 1.07 -8.04 -2.55
CA LEU A 90 0.70 -8.61 -1.27
C LEU A 90 -0.66 -8.03 -0.90
N GLY A 91 -1.73 -8.81 -0.91
CA GLY A 91 -3.03 -8.33 -0.47
C GLY A 91 -3.82 -9.46 0.14
N VAL A 92 -4.80 -9.15 0.98
CA VAL A 92 -5.51 -10.18 1.74
C VAL A 92 -6.21 -11.21 0.85
N VAL A 93 -6.81 -10.77 -0.25
CA VAL A 93 -7.47 -11.68 -1.22
C VAL A 93 -6.41 -12.48 -1.97
N ARG A 94 -5.36 -11.80 -2.46
CA ARG A 94 -4.28 -12.44 -3.22
C ARG A 94 -3.55 -13.52 -2.39
N LEU A 95 -3.26 -13.24 -1.12
CA LEU A 95 -2.61 -14.21 -0.23
C LEU A 95 -3.55 -15.37 0.08
N ALA A 96 -4.82 -15.10 0.40
CA ALA A 96 -5.83 -16.12 0.66
C ALA A 96 -6.00 -17.08 -0.52
N GLU A 97 -6.07 -16.56 -1.75
CA GLU A 97 -6.21 -17.38 -2.95
C GLU A 97 -4.95 -18.22 -3.26
N ARG A 98 -3.75 -17.63 -3.10
CA ARG A 98 -2.48 -18.31 -3.42
C ARG A 98 -2.11 -19.40 -2.41
N HIS A 99 -2.48 -19.21 -1.15
CA HIS A 99 -2.17 -20.13 -0.05
C HIS A 99 -3.42 -20.85 0.48
N ALA A 100 -4.47 -20.91 -0.34
CA ALA A 100 -5.64 -21.74 -0.06
C ALA A 100 -5.23 -23.22 0.00
N GLY A 101 -5.52 -23.87 1.12
CA GLY A 101 -5.44 -25.33 1.28
C GLY A 101 -6.73 -26.01 0.83
N GLU A 102 -6.81 -27.33 1.04
CA GLU A 102 -7.93 -28.15 0.55
C GLU A 102 -9.25 -27.86 1.29
N GLY A 103 -9.16 -27.29 2.50
CA GLY A 103 -10.31 -26.93 3.33
C GLY A 103 -10.46 -25.42 3.60
N PRO A 104 -11.67 -24.96 4.00
CA PRO A 104 -11.97 -23.55 4.23
C PRO A 104 -11.20 -22.89 5.38
N TYR A 105 -10.48 -23.67 6.19
CA TYR A 105 -9.65 -23.20 7.31
C TYR A 105 -8.19 -23.63 7.19
N GLU A 106 -7.85 -24.39 6.15
CA GLU A 106 -6.47 -24.69 5.83
C GLU A 106 -5.99 -23.55 4.96
N HIS A 107 -5.56 -22.47 5.60
CA HIS A 107 -4.79 -21.45 4.92
C HIS A 107 -3.34 -21.69 5.31
N GLY A 108 -2.47 -21.77 4.32
CA GLY A 108 -1.03 -21.95 4.51
C GLY A 108 -0.44 -20.70 5.15
N TYR A 109 -0.72 -20.45 6.44
CA TYR A 109 -0.31 -19.27 7.18
C TYR A 109 1.21 -19.08 7.12
N GLU A 110 1.96 -20.17 7.31
CA GLU A 110 3.42 -20.19 7.12
C GLU A 110 3.82 -19.77 5.70
N GLY A 111 3.08 -20.22 4.69
CA GLY A 111 3.30 -19.81 3.30
C GLY A 111 3.04 -18.32 3.08
N MET A 112 1.96 -17.79 3.65
CA MET A 112 1.62 -16.36 3.60
C MET A 112 2.67 -15.51 4.31
N LEU A 113 3.16 -15.96 5.48
CA LEU A 113 4.24 -15.29 6.21
C LEU A 113 5.52 -15.26 5.39
N ASN A 114 5.96 -16.42 4.89
CA ASN A 114 7.18 -16.51 4.09
C ASN A 114 7.11 -15.63 2.84
N GLU A 115 5.98 -15.64 2.11
CA GLU A 115 5.80 -14.76 0.94
C GLU A 115 5.79 -13.27 1.32
N SER A 116 5.19 -12.93 2.45
CA SER A 116 5.16 -11.55 2.95
C SER A 116 6.55 -11.06 3.31
N GLU A 117 7.32 -11.87 4.05
CA GLU A 117 8.72 -11.57 4.40
C GLU A 117 9.59 -11.40 3.15
N GLU A 118 9.53 -12.35 2.21
CA GLU A 118 10.31 -12.32 0.97
C GLU A 118 10.03 -11.03 0.17
N ARG A 119 8.76 -10.66 0.02
CA ARG A 119 8.36 -9.48 -0.75
C ARG A 119 8.67 -8.17 -0.04
N LEU A 120 8.60 -8.13 1.28
CA LEU A 120 8.97 -6.94 2.07
C LEU A 120 10.48 -6.74 2.15
N GLN A 121 11.28 -7.81 2.03
CA GLN A 121 12.72 -7.78 2.28
C GLN A 121 13.44 -6.68 1.48
N ASN A 122 13.12 -6.54 0.19
CA ASN A 122 13.75 -5.53 -0.67
C ASN A 122 13.43 -4.10 -0.23
N PHE A 123 12.19 -3.84 0.22
CA PHE A 123 11.84 -2.53 0.76
C PHE A 123 12.56 -2.31 2.09
N MET A 124 12.54 -3.28 3.00
CA MET A 124 13.17 -3.16 4.32
C MET A 124 14.68 -2.94 4.22
N ASN A 125 15.38 -3.62 3.31
CA ASN A 125 16.82 -3.45 3.10
C ASN A 125 17.20 -2.03 2.67
N ARG A 126 16.33 -1.36 1.91
CA ARG A 126 16.55 0.04 1.48
C ARG A 126 16.40 1.05 2.63
N GLN A 127 15.81 0.65 3.76
CA GLN A 127 15.61 1.52 4.94
C GLN A 127 16.68 1.31 6.01
N SER A 128 17.84 0.78 5.63
CA SER A 128 18.95 0.46 6.54
C SER A 128 19.61 1.69 7.18
N ASP A 129 19.31 2.89 6.69
CA ASP A 129 19.72 4.17 7.25
C ASP A 129 18.84 4.64 8.41
N ILE A 130 17.71 3.99 8.69
CA ILE A 130 16.94 4.23 9.92
C ILE A 130 17.71 3.60 11.09
N THR A 131 18.48 4.43 11.81
CA THR A 131 19.32 3.96 12.92
C THR A 131 18.64 4.05 14.28
N ASP A 132 17.64 4.93 14.44
CA ASP A 132 16.95 5.15 15.71
C ASP A 132 15.47 4.78 15.59
N MET A 133 15.16 3.53 15.95
CA MET A 133 13.79 3.00 15.94
C MET A 133 12.87 3.69 16.96
N SER A 134 13.41 4.41 17.96
CA SER A 134 12.58 5.16 18.91
C SER A 134 12.00 6.43 18.30
N ARG A 135 12.59 6.90 17.19
CA ARG A 135 12.13 8.05 16.39
C ARG A 135 11.50 7.61 15.06
N LEU A 136 10.96 6.40 15.02
CA LEU A 136 10.18 5.86 13.92
C LEU A 136 8.70 5.77 14.31
N GLN A 137 7.82 6.31 13.48
CA GLN A 137 6.38 6.04 13.57
C GLN A 137 5.98 5.02 12.49
N ILE A 138 5.07 4.12 12.84
CA ILE A 138 4.46 3.20 11.88
C ILE A 138 2.96 3.49 11.82
N ILE A 139 2.43 3.66 10.60
CA ILE A 139 1.01 3.94 10.35
C ILE A 139 0.47 2.90 9.38
N GLY A 140 -0.50 2.12 9.83
CA GLY A 140 -1.27 1.21 8.96
C GLY A 140 -2.61 1.82 8.58
N THR A 141 -3.08 1.53 7.37
CA THR A 141 -4.37 2.02 6.84
C THR A 141 -5.16 0.90 6.13
N SER A 142 -6.39 1.23 5.70
CA SER A 142 -7.34 0.32 5.03
C SER A 142 -8.02 -0.72 5.93
N GLY A 143 -8.99 -1.43 5.36
CA GLY A 143 -9.91 -2.32 6.05
C GLY A 143 -9.17 -3.36 6.89
N THR A 144 -8.17 -4.02 6.28
CA THR A 144 -7.35 -5.07 6.91
C THR A 144 -6.69 -4.63 8.21
N VAL A 145 -6.27 -3.37 8.33
CA VAL A 145 -5.62 -2.87 9.55
C VAL A 145 -6.66 -2.55 10.64
N THR A 146 -7.88 -2.21 10.22
CA THR A 146 -8.94 -1.70 11.11
C THR A 146 -9.93 -2.76 11.60
N THR A 147 -9.91 -3.98 11.05
CA THR A 147 -10.88 -5.06 11.33
C THR A 147 -10.20 -6.34 11.76
#